data_AF-A0A959IBD9-F1
#
_entry.id   AF-A0A959IBD9-F1
#
_cell.length_a   1.000
_cell.length_b   1.000
_cell.length_c   1.000
_cell.angle_alpha   90.00
_cell.angle_beta   90.00
_cell.angle_gamma   90.00
#
_symmetry.space_group_name_H-M   'P 1'
#
loop_
_entity.id
_entity.type
_entity.pdbx_description
1 polymer ?
#
loop_
_entity_poly.entity_id
_entity_poly.type
_entity_poly.pdbx_seq_one_letter_code
_entity_poly.pdbx_strand_id
1 'polypeptide(L)'
;ALAIAVLLYRRDWLRSFQLDVRPEGRLLGLGALWIVLAFPLALLTYSLNKALPLPDWMVQLEDSTNSLIEGFLQMDSPWELIATLFVMALVPAIGEEMVFRGILQQNLERRLRSGVAAVWLGAVIFSAFHLQFQGFLPRVLLGATLGYLYYWTRNLWISIGAHFANNALQVLAAYFWGAEMAQLETEEQDSMPWGLVVGCTILFGGLAWHLYQITRSSSPEAIETQSFEE
;
A
#
# COMPACT_ATOMS: atom_id res chain seq x y z
N ALA A 1 -11.85 12.07 -2.58
CA ALA A 1 -12.40 10.71 -2.39
C ALA A 1 -13.84 10.71 -1.89
N LEU A 2 -14.12 11.21 -0.67
CA LEU A 2 -15.47 11.17 -0.07
C LEU A 2 -16.56 11.86 -0.92
N ALA A 3 -16.27 13.03 -1.46
CA ALA A 3 -17.21 13.74 -2.34
C ALA A 3 -17.50 12.95 -3.63
N ILE A 4 -16.48 12.33 -4.24
CA ILE A 4 -16.63 11.48 -5.43
C ILE A 4 -17.45 10.22 -5.09
N ALA A 5 -17.17 9.59 -3.95
CA ALA A 5 -17.93 8.45 -3.44
C ALA A 5 -19.42 8.78 -3.24
N VAL A 6 -19.72 9.93 -2.62
CA VAL A 6 -21.10 10.40 -2.40
C VAL A 6 -21.77 10.78 -3.72
N LEU A 7 -21.06 11.43 -4.65
CA LEU A 7 -21.62 11.84 -5.94
C LEU A 7 -21.92 10.65 -6.87
N LEU A 8 -21.03 9.66 -6.91
CA LEU A 8 -21.17 8.49 -7.78
C LEU A 8 -22.14 7.44 -7.21
N TYR A 9 -22.13 7.23 -5.89
CA TYR A 9 -22.88 6.12 -5.25
C TYR A 9 -24.04 6.57 -4.35
N ARG A 10 -24.28 7.89 -4.23
CA ARG A 10 -25.41 8.48 -3.48
C ARG A 10 -25.56 7.88 -2.08
N ARG A 11 -26.71 7.27 -1.75
CA ARG A 11 -27.04 6.74 -0.42
C ARG A 11 -26.42 5.37 -0.11
N ASP A 12 -26.01 4.60 -1.12
CA ASP A 12 -25.51 3.23 -0.97
C ASP A 12 -23.98 3.13 -0.99
N TRP A 13 -23.28 4.27 -0.88
CA TRP A 13 -21.82 4.31 -0.95
C TRP A 13 -21.18 3.41 0.12
N LEU A 14 -21.68 3.42 1.36
CA LEU A 14 -21.14 2.58 2.44
C LEU A 14 -21.11 1.08 2.07
N ARG A 15 -22.21 0.56 1.52
CA ARG A 15 -22.30 -0.84 1.07
C ARG A 15 -21.49 -1.09 -0.20
N SER A 16 -21.44 -0.13 -1.10
CA SER A 16 -20.67 -0.22 -2.35
C SER A 16 -19.15 -0.31 -2.09
N PHE A 17 -18.68 0.39 -1.04
CA PHE A 17 -17.31 0.33 -0.56
C PHE A 17 -17.07 -0.77 0.50
N GLN A 18 -18.10 -1.56 0.85
CA GLN A 18 -18.05 -2.59 1.88
C GLN A 18 -17.53 -2.06 3.23
N LEU A 19 -17.79 -0.79 3.53
CA LEU A 19 -17.37 -0.14 4.78
C LEU A 19 -18.21 -0.58 5.99
N ASP A 20 -19.32 -1.27 5.73
CA ASP A 20 -20.19 -1.90 6.73
C ASP A 20 -19.64 -3.25 7.25
N VAL A 21 -18.66 -3.85 6.57
CA VAL A 21 -18.03 -5.09 6.98
C VAL A 21 -16.92 -4.81 8.00
N ARG A 22 -17.07 -5.32 9.23
CA ARG A 22 -16.03 -5.16 10.26
C ARG A 22 -14.78 -5.97 9.89
N PRO A 23 -13.58 -5.39 9.99
CA PRO A 23 -12.35 -6.13 9.74
C PRO A 23 -12.09 -7.14 10.87
N GLU A 24 -11.64 -8.34 10.51
CA GLU A 24 -11.09 -9.28 11.48
C GLU A 24 -9.72 -8.79 11.95
N GLY A 25 -9.53 -8.66 13.27
CA GLY A 25 -8.27 -8.15 13.84
C GLY A 25 -7.04 -8.96 13.43
N ARG A 26 -7.19 -10.28 13.25
CA ARG A 26 -6.13 -11.16 12.74
C ARG A 26 -5.71 -10.76 11.32
N LEU A 27 -6.65 -10.50 10.42
CA LEU A 27 -6.35 -10.11 9.04
C LEU A 27 -5.70 -8.72 8.97
N LEU A 28 -6.10 -7.80 9.86
CA LEU A 28 -5.41 -6.50 9.99
C LEU A 28 -3.94 -6.67 10.38
N GLY A 29 -3.67 -7.47 11.43
CA GLY A 29 -2.31 -7.73 11.88
C GLY A 29 -1.45 -8.42 10.82
N LEU A 30 -2.00 -9.44 10.15
CA LEU A 30 -1.29 -10.14 9.07
C LEU A 30 -1.06 -9.24 7.85
N GLY A 31 -2.02 -8.37 7.49
CA GLY A 31 -1.86 -7.40 6.40
C GLY A 31 -0.77 -6.37 6.69
N ALA A 32 -0.75 -5.82 7.91
CA ALA A 32 0.31 -4.90 8.35
C ALA A 32 1.69 -5.60 8.35
N LEU A 33 1.78 -6.82 8.87
CA LEU A 33 3.01 -7.61 8.84
C LEU A 33 3.47 -7.89 7.39
N TRP A 34 2.54 -8.16 6.48
CA TRP A 34 2.87 -8.43 5.09
C TRP A 34 3.49 -7.22 4.39
N ILE A 35 3.02 -6.02 4.70
CA ILE A 35 3.65 -4.76 4.26
C ILE A 35 5.04 -4.59 4.86
N VAL A 36 5.22 -4.90 6.15
CA VAL A 36 6.56 -4.81 6.78
C VAL A 36 7.55 -5.75 6.09
N LEU A 37 7.12 -6.96 5.76
CA LEU A 37 7.95 -7.91 5.01
C LEU A 37 8.24 -7.46 3.57
N ALA A 38 7.45 -6.52 3.03
CA ALA A 38 7.70 -5.96 1.71
C ALA A 38 8.82 -4.91 1.70
N PHE A 39 9.26 -4.36 2.85
CA PHE A 39 10.26 -3.29 2.87
C PHE A 39 11.57 -3.63 2.15
N PRO A 40 12.21 -4.81 2.35
CA PRO A 40 13.44 -5.13 1.62
C PRO A 40 13.22 -5.27 0.11
N LEU A 41 12.04 -5.73 -0.31
CA LEU A 41 11.65 -5.75 -1.73
C LEU A 41 11.39 -4.33 -2.26
N ALA A 42 10.83 -3.44 -1.43
CA ALA A 42 10.67 -2.03 -1.77
C ALA A 42 12.04 -1.36 -1.96
N LEU A 43 13.02 -1.64 -1.10
CA LEU A 43 14.40 -1.16 -1.27
C LEU A 43 15.03 -1.68 -2.57
N LEU A 44 14.90 -2.99 -2.85
CA LEU A 44 15.40 -3.56 -4.10
C LEU A 44 14.76 -2.90 -5.33
N THR A 45 13.42 -2.78 -5.33
CA THR A 45 12.70 -2.16 -6.45
C THR A 45 13.01 -0.67 -6.57
N TYR A 46 13.27 0.04 -5.47
CA TYR A 46 13.76 1.42 -5.47
C TYR A 46 15.15 1.52 -6.10
N SER A 47 16.10 0.66 -5.72
CA SER A 47 17.44 0.62 -6.31
C SER A 47 17.39 0.33 -7.82
N LEU A 48 16.55 -0.62 -8.23
CA LEU A 48 16.33 -0.91 -9.66
C LEU A 48 15.72 0.29 -10.40
N ASN A 49 14.79 1.00 -9.74
CA ASN A 49 14.14 2.15 -10.34
C ASN A 49 15.08 3.34 -10.51
N LYS A 50 15.94 3.62 -9.52
CA LYS A 50 16.98 4.66 -9.62
C LYS A 50 18.05 4.37 -10.68
N ALA A 51 18.25 3.10 -11.03
CA ALA A 51 19.18 2.72 -12.11
C ALA A 51 18.65 3.09 -13.50
N LEU A 52 17.36 3.43 -13.63
CA LEU A 52 16.77 3.88 -14.89
C LEU A 52 17.05 5.38 -15.10
N PRO A 53 17.62 5.79 -16.24
CA PRO A 53 17.86 7.21 -16.51
C PRO A 53 16.52 7.93 -16.72
N LEU A 54 16.30 8.98 -15.91
CA LEU A 54 15.11 9.83 -16.00
C LEU A 54 15.49 11.19 -16.64
N PRO A 55 14.72 11.66 -17.64
CA PRO A 55 14.77 13.03 -18.11
C PRO A 55 14.69 14.09 -17.00
N ASP A 56 15.45 15.18 -17.14
CA ASP A 56 15.56 16.25 -16.13
C ASP A 56 14.23 16.84 -15.71
N TRP A 57 13.26 16.97 -16.64
CA TRP A 57 11.95 17.52 -16.34
C TRP A 57 11.15 16.64 -15.36
N MET A 58 11.37 15.32 -15.35
CA MET A 58 10.74 14.42 -14.38
C MET A 58 11.37 14.59 -13.00
N VAL A 59 12.70 14.73 -12.95
CA VAL A 59 13.43 14.96 -11.71
C VAL A 59 13.00 16.29 -11.08
N GLN A 60 12.93 17.37 -11.86
CA GLN A 60 12.51 18.69 -11.37
C GLN A 60 11.06 18.72 -10.86
N LEU A 61 10.16 17.97 -11.49
CA LEU A 61 8.78 17.84 -11.01
C LEU A 61 8.76 17.22 -9.60
N GLU A 62 9.61 16.21 -9.37
CA GLU A 62 9.75 15.53 -8.09
C GLU A 62 10.33 16.42 -7.00
N ASP A 63 11.36 17.22 -7.31
CA ASP A 63 12.02 18.10 -6.34
C ASP A 63 11.01 19.02 -5.63
N SER A 64 10.07 19.60 -6.39
CA SER A 64 9.02 20.44 -5.81
C SER A 64 8.07 19.71 -4.86
N THR A 65 7.80 18.42 -5.11
CA THR A 65 6.96 17.58 -4.26
C THR A 65 7.74 17.11 -3.04
N ASN A 66 9.01 16.76 -3.21
CA ASN A 66 9.89 16.28 -2.14
C ASN A 66 10.13 17.37 -1.10
N SER A 67 10.36 18.62 -1.50
CA SER A 67 10.50 19.73 -0.54
C SER A 67 9.25 19.95 0.31
N LEU A 68 8.05 19.73 -0.25
CA LEU A 68 6.80 19.79 0.54
C LEU A 68 6.72 18.64 1.54
N ILE A 69 7.06 17.42 1.12
CA ILE A 69 7.08 16.24 1.99
C ILE A 69 8.09 16.42 3.12
N GLU A 70 9.31 16.86 2.82
CA GLU A 70 10.35 17.17 3.80
C GLU A 70 9.85 18.18 4.84
N GLY A 71 9.15 19.23 4.42
CA GLY A 71 8.55 20.21 5.35
C GLY A 71 7.52 19.61 6.29
N PHE A 72 6.72 18.62 5.85
CA PHE A 72 5.77 17.91 6.73
C PHE A 72 6.45 16.91 7.67
N LEU A 73 7.63 16.40 7.30
CA LEU A 73 8.38 15.42 8.08
C LEU A 73 9.34 16.06 9.10
N GLN A 74 9.60 17.37 9.00
CA GLN A 74 10.26 18.14 10.05
C GLN A 74 9.26 18.37 11.18
N MET A 75 9.48 17.67 12.30
CA MET A 75 8.57 17.63 13.43
C MET A 75 9.38 17.80 14.72
N ASP A 76 9.12 18.85 15.48
CA ASP A 76 9.85 19.17 16.71
C ASP A 76 9.10 18.75 17.99
N SER A 77 7.83 18.36 17.85
CA SER A 77 6.97 18.02 18.99
C SER A 77 6.09 16.78 18.76
N PRO A 78 5.68 16.08 19.84
CA PRO A 78 4.75 14.96 19.73
C PRO A 78 3.38 15.34 19.14
N TRP A 79 2.97 16.61 19.24
CA TRP A 79 1.72 17.08 18.66
C TRP A 79 1.80 17.23 17.15
N GLU A 80 2.94 17.73 16.64
CA GLU A 80 3.23 17.73 15.20
C GLU A 80 3.28 16.30 14.66
N LEU A 81 3.88 15.35 15.37
CA LEU A 81 3.85 13.93 14.99
C LEU A 81 2.41 13.41 14.83
N ILE A 82 1.53 13.69 15.79
CA ILE A 82 0.12 13.26 15.72
C ILE A 82 -0.59 13.92 14.52
N ALA A 83 -0.36 15.21 14.29
CA ALA A 83 -0.93 15.92 13.16
C ALA A 83 -0.43 15.37 11.82
N THR A 84 0.88 15.11 11.70
CA THR A 84 1.49 14.51 10.50
C THR A 84 1.00 13.09 10.28
N LEU A 85 0.87 12.25 11.32
CA LEU A 85 0.26 10.92 11.20
C LEU A 85 -1.18 11.00 10.68
N PHE A 86 -1.96 11.98 11.13
CA PHE A 86 -3.32 12.16 10.65
C PHE A 86 -3.35 12.55 9.17
N VAL A 87 -2.58 13.57 8.78
CA VAL A 87 -2.61 14.18 7.43
C VAL A 87 -1.85 13.36 6.39
N MET A 88 -0.72 12.76 6.75
CA MET A 88 0.18 12.06 5.82
C MET A 88 0.01 10.54 5.85
N ALA A 89 -0.55 9.96 6.91
CA ALA A 89 -0.79 8.51 6.98
C ALA A 89 -2.27 8.14 6.90
N LEU A 90 -3.10 8.64 7.83
CA LEU A 90 -4.49 8.17 7.95
C LEU A 90 -5.40 8.67 6.83
N VAL A 91 -5.39 9.99 6.57
CA VAL A 91 -6.24 10.60 5.54
C VAL A 91 -5.96 10.02 4.14
N PRO A 92 -4.70 9.89 3.70
CA PRO A 92 -4.37 9.26 2.42
C PRO A 92 -4.77 7.79 2.39
N ALA A 93 -4.47 7.01 3.44
CA ALA A 93 -4.84 5.60 3.49
C ALA A 93 -6.35 5.37 3.28
N ILE A 94 -7.20 6.17 3.92
CA ILE A 94 -8.66 6.06 3.70
C ILE A 94 -9.02 6.54 2.28
N GLY A 95 -8.57 7.74 1.91
CA GLY A 95 -8.98 8.40 0.67
C GLY A 95 -8.54 7.64 -0.58
N GLU A 96 -7.30 7.17 -0.60
CA GLU A 96 -6.71 6.45 -1.73
C GLU A 96 -7.28 5.05 -1.84
N GLU A 97 -7.40 4.28 -0.76
CA GLU A 97 -8.00 2.94 -0.85
C GLU A 97 -9.45 2.99 -1.34
N MET A 98 -10.24 3.98 -0.88
CA MET A 98 -11.58 4.19 -1.42
C MET A 98 -11.57 4.42 -2.93
N VAL A 99 -10.65 5.23 -3.46
CA VAL A 99 -10.58 5.51 -4.91
C VAL A 99 -10.04 4.31 -5.68
N PHE A 100 -8.87 3.80 -5.29
CA PHE A 100 -8.15 2.81 -6.06
C PHE A 100 -8.74 1.40 -5.91
N ARG A 101 -9.15 0.99 -4.71
CA ARG A 101 -9.65 -0.38 -4.46
C ARG A 101 -11.17 -0.40 -4.56
N GLY A 102 -11.80 0.59 -3.93
CA GLY A 102 -13.25 0.72 -3.91
C GLY A 102 -13.88 1.08 -5.25
N ILE A 103 -13.21 1.88 -6.09
CA ILE A 103 -13.74 2.28 -7.42
C ILE A 103 -12.93 1.64 -8.55
N LEU A 104 -11.65 1.99 -8.68
CA LEU A 104 -10.87 1.66 -9.87
C LEU A 104 -10.70 0.14 -10.04
N GLN A 105 -10.16 -0.56 -9.03
CA GLN A 105 -9.88 -1.99 -9.09
C GLN A 105 -11.16 -2.81 -9.32
N GLN A 106 -12.27 -2.50 -8.64
CA GLN A 106 -13.55 -3.16 -8.90
C GLN A 106 -14.03 -2.99 -10.35
N ASN A 107 -13.91 -1.77 -10.91
CA ASN A 107 -14.30 -1.52 -12.29
C ASN A 107 -13.38 -2.24 -13.28
N LEU A 108 -12.07 -2.25 -13.03
CA LEU A 108 -11.10 -2.99 -13.83
C LEU A 108 -11.38 -4.50 -13.78
N GLU A 109 -11.69 -5.05 -12.61
CA GLU A 109 -12.00 -6.47 -12.44
C GLU A 109 -13.23 -6.88 -13.27
N ARG A 110 -14.30 -6.07 -13.25
CA ARG A 110 -15.51 -6.30 -14.06
C ARG A 110 -15.22 -6.23 -15.57
N ARG A 111 -14.40 -5.27 -16.01
CA ARG A 111 -14.08 -5.06 -17.43
C ARG A 111 -13.10 -6.09 -17.98
N LEU A 112 -12.05 -6.40 -17.23
CA LEU A 112 -10.98 -7.32 -17.62
C LEU A 112 -11.34 -8.79 -17.35
N ARG A 113 -12.38 -9.04 -16.53
CA ARG A 113 -12.77 -10.38 -16.06
C ARG A 113 -11.62 -11.13 -15.39
N SER A 114 -10.72 -10.40 -14.74
CA SER A 114 -9.55 -10.94 -14.05
C SER A 114 -9.17 -10.03 -12.89
N GLY A 115 -9.26 -10.55 -11.67
CA GLY A 115 -8.86 -9.82 -10.47
C GLY A 115 -7.36 -9.56 -10.43
N VAL A 116 -6.54 -10.52 -10.87
CA VAL A 116 -5.07 -10.36 -10.95
C VAL A 116 -4.69 -9.23 -11.91
N ALA A 117 -5.31 -9.17 -13.10
CA ALA A 117 -5.05 -8.09 -14.05
C ALA A 117 -5.51 -6.73 -13.50
N ALA A 118 -6.65 -6.69 -12.80
CA ALA A 118 -7.15 -5.50 -12.15
C ALA A 118 -6.22 -4.99 -11.04
N VAL A 119 -5.63 -5.89 -10.23
CA VAL A 119 -4.64 -5.55 -9.20
C VAL A 119 -3.43 -4.89 -9.82
N TRP A 120 -2.80 -5.53 -10.82
CA TRP A 120 -1.57 -5.01 -11.40
C TRP A 120 -1.76 -3.71 -12.18
N LEU A 121 -2.82 -3.62 -12.99
CA LEU A 121 -3.13 -2.38 -13.71
C LEU A 121 -3.51 -1.26 -12.72
N GLY A 122 -4.29 -1.58 -11.69
CA GLY A 122 -4.60 -0.64 -10.62
C GLY A 122 -3.36 -0.14 -9.88
N ALA A 123 -2.40 -1.02 -9.60
CA ALA A 123 -1.13 -0.69 -8.95
C ALA A 123 -0.25 0.23 -9.80
N VAL A 124 -0.21 0.01 -11.12
CA VAL A 124 0.50 0.89 -12.07
C VAL A 124 -0.14 2.28 -12.09
N ILE A 125 -1.47 2.35 -12.18
CA ILE A 125 -2.20 3.64 -12.19
C ILE A 125 -2.02 4.35 -10.84
N PHE A 126 -2.07 3.62 -9.72
CA PHE A 126 -1.80 4.14 -8.38
C PHE A 126 -0.43 4.80 -8.29
N SER A 127 0.62 4.09 -8.72
CA SER A 127 1.98 4.62 -8.71
C SER A 127 2.15 5.84 -9.63
N ALA A 128 1.56 5.80 -10.83
CA ALA A 128 1.62 6.91 -11.77
C ALA A 128 0.92 8.18 -11.26
N PHE A 129 -0.16 8.05 -10.48
CA PHE A 129 -0.90 9.19 -9.93
C PHE A 129 -0.07 10.04 -8.96
N HIS A 130 1.02 9.49 -8.41
CA HIS A 130 1.91 10.20 -7.49
C HIS A 130 2.89 11.14 -8.19
N LEU A 131 3.06 11.03 -9.52
CA LEU A 131 3.99 11.85 -10.32
C LEU A 131 5.43 11.89 -9.80
N GLN A 132 5.83 10.86 -9.05
CA GLN A 132 7.18 10.68 -8.53
C GLN A 132 7.82 9.44 -9.15
N PHE A 133 8.57 9.64 -10.23
CA PHE A 133 9.14 8.58 -11.03
C PHE A 133 10.28 7.84 -10.33
N GLN A 134 11.05 8.46 -9.43
CA GLN A 134 12.09 7.75 -8.65
C GLN A 134 11.53 6.72 -7.66
N GLY A 135 10.29 6.88 -7.22
CA GLY A 135 9.59 5.91 -6.37
C GLY A 135 8.56 5.06 -7.10
N PHE A 136 8.59 5.01 -8.44
CA PHE A 136 7.55 4.37 -9.23
C PHE A 136 7.43 2.86 -8.96
N LEU A 137 8.50 2.08 -9.14
CA LEU A 137 8.46 0.62 -8.91
C LEU A 137 8.11 0.22 -7.47
N PRO A 138 8.70 0.80 -6.40
CA PRO A 138 8.30 0.44 -5.05
C PRO A 138 6.82 0.78 -4.76
N ARG A 139 6.29 1.86 -5.35
CA ARG A 139 4.84 2.16 -5.25
C ARG A 139 3.97 1.21 -6.07
N VAL A 140 4.44 0.68 -7.20
CA VAL A 140 3.74 -0.41 -7.90
C VAL A 140 3.68 -1.67 -7.01
N LEU A 141 4.79 -2.03 -6.34
CA LEU A 141 4.82 -3.15 -5.40
C LEU A 141 3.82 -2.94 -4.25
N LEU A 142 3.86 -1.79 -3.59
CA LEU A 142 2.91 -1.43 -2.53
C LEU A 142 1.47 -1.47 -3.05
N GLY A 143 1.25 -0.90 -4.23
CA GLY A 143 -0.05 -0.87 -4.91
C GLY A 143 -0.62 -2.27 -5.14
N ALA A 144 0.23 -3.19 -5.58
CA ALA A 144 -0.12 -4.58 -5.81
C ALA A 144 -0.40 -5.33 -4.50
N THR A 145 0.44 -5.16 -3.48
CA THR A 145 0.26 -5.77 -2.14
C THR A 145 -1.10 -5.38 -1.55
N LEU A 146 -1.43 -4.09 -1.53
CA LEU A 146 -2.72 -3.58 -1.06
C LEU A 146 -3.89 -4.07 -1.94
N GLY A 147 -3.67 -4.17 -3.26
CA GLY A 147 -4.65 -4.68 -4.21
C GLY A 147 -4.96 -6.16 -4.00
N TYR A 148 -3.95 -6.99 -3.70
CA TYR A 148 -4.13 -8.40 -3.35
C TYR A 148 -4.82 -8.60 -2.00
N LEU A 149 -4.47 -7.80 -0.99
CA LEU A 149 -5.21 -7.80 0.28
C LEU A 149 -6.70 -7.57 0.05
N TYR A 150 -7.06 -6.56 -0.74
CA TYR A 150 -8.46 -6.31 -1.08
C TYR A 150 -9.07 -7.44 -1.92
N TYR A 151 -8.34 -7.95 -2.91
CA TYR A 151 -8.81 -9.00 -3.81
C TYR A 151 -9.16 -10.30 -3.06
N TRP A 152 -8.34 -10.68 -2.07
CA TRP A 152 -8.54 -11.88 -1.27
C TRP A 152 -9.57 -11.69 -0.16
N THR A 153 -9.51 -10.58 0.57
CA THR A 153 -10.37 -10.37 1.76
C THR A 153 -11.74 -9.80 1.42
N ARG A 154 -11.87 -9.11 0.28
CA ARG A 154 -13.04 -8.29 -0.08
C ARG A 154 -13.47 -7.37 1.06
N ASN A 155 -12.49 -6.84 1.79
CA ASN A 155 -12.71 -5.93 2.90
C ASN A 155 -11.75 -4.75 2.78
N LEU A 156 -12.31 -3.56 2.53
CA LEU A 156 -11.53 -2.35 2.31
C LEU A 156 -10.76 -1.91 3.55
N TRP A 157 -11.27 -2.20 4.76
CA TRP A 157 -10.61 -1.86 6.02
C TRP A 157 -9.29 -2.60 6.21
N ILE A 158 -9.14 -3.80 5.64
CA ILE A 158 -7.87 -4.54 5.70
C ILE A 158 -6.79 -3.80 4.89
N SER A 159 -7.11 -3.37 3.67
CA SER A 159 -6.19 -2.58 2.85
C SER A 159 -5.95 -1.19 3.45
N ILE A 160 -6.97 -0.51 3.99
CA ILE A 160 -6.81 0.79 4.68
C ILE A 160 -5.87 0.65 5.88
N GLY A 161 -6.07 -0.36 6.73
CA GLY A 161 -5.24 -0.58 7.92
C GLY A 161 -3.79 -0.88 7.55
N ALA A 162 -3.58 -1.71 6.54
CA ALA A 162 -2.25 -2.03 6.03
C ALA A 162 -1.57 -0.77 5.42
N HIS A 163 -2.27 -0.02 4.58
CA HIS A 163 -1.75 1.23 4.00
C HIS A 163 -1.44 2.27 5.08
N PHE A 164 -2.31 2.44 6.06
CA PHE A 164 -2.03 3.31 7.21
C PHE A 164 -0.76 2.87 7.93
N ALA A 165 -0.58 1.58 8.19
CA ALA A 165 0.64 1.06 8.83
C ALA A 165 1.89 1.37 7.99
N ASN A 166 1.83 1.22 6.66
CA ASN A 166 2.92 1.59 5.75
C ASN A 166 3.33 3.06 5.90
N ASN A 167 2.36 3.98 5.87
CA ASN A 167 2.63 5.41 5.89
C ASN A 167 3.02 5.88 7.30
N ALA A 168 2.39 5.32 8.33
CA ALA A 168 2.73 5.60 9.71
C ALA A 168 4.16 5.17 10.04
N LEU A 169 4.61 4.01 9.54
CA LEU A 169 6.00 3.56 9.73
C LEU A 169 7.00 4.54 9.10
N GLN A 170 6.71 5.10 7.93
CA GLN A 170 7.57 6.11 7.30
C GLN A 170 7.61 7.41 8.12
N VAL A 171 6.46 7.91 8.59
CA VAL A 171 6.39 9.11 9.44
C VAL A 171 7.12 8.89 10.77
N LEU A 172 6.91 7.74 11.42
CA LEU A 172 7.60 7.40 12.66
C LEU A 172 9.10 7.24 12.44
N ALA A 173 9.52 6.65 11.32
CA ALA A 173 10.93 6.53 10.97
C ALA A 173 11.59 7.91 10.82
N ALA A 174 10.92 8.84 10.13
CA ALA A 174 11.39 10.21 9.99
C ALA A 174 11.48 10.94 11.35
N TYR A 175 10.49 10.76 12.22
CA TYR A 175 10.46 11.41 13.54
C TYR A 175 11.56 10.91 14.48
N PHE A 176 11.79 9.59 14.55
CA PHE A 176 12.71 8.99 15.51
C PHE A 176 14.14 8.81 15.00
N TRP A 177 14.33 8.69 13.68
CA TRP A 177 15.61 8.37 13.07
C TRP A 177 15.96 9.26 11.86
N GLY A 178 15.23 10.36 11.63
CA GLY A 178 15.43 11.19 10.44
C GLY A 178 16.85 11.74 10.33
N ALA A 179 17.45 12.18 11.44
CA ALA A 179 18.81 12.74 11.46
C ALA A 179 19.88 11.66 11.22
N GLU A 180 19.73 10.49 11.81
CA GLU A 180 20.62 9.35 11.65
C GLU A 180 20.54 8.76 10.23
N MET A 181 19.34 8.65 9.66
CA MET A 181 19.15 8.16 8.29
C MET A 181 19.78 9.10 7.26
N ALA A 182 19.66 10.41 7.44
CA ALA A 182 20.30 11.39 6.57
C ALA A 182 21.83 11.31 6.60
N GLN A 183 22.42 10.94 7.74
CA GLN A 183 23.87 10.72 7.87
C GLN A 183 24.30 9.39 7.22
N LEU A 184 23.52 8.32 7.41
CA LEU A 184 23.80 7.01 6.81
C LEU A 184 23.71 7.03 5.27
N GLU A 185 22.80 7.79 4.68
CA GLU A 185 22.73 8.00 3.22
C GLU A 185 24.00 8.63 2.65
N THR A 186 24.78 9.36 3.46
CA THR A 186 26.04 9.98 3.06
C THR A 186 27.28 9.13 3.32
N GLU A 187 27.21 8.14 4.22
CA GLU A 187 28.37 7.39 4.71
C GLU A 187 28.49 5.95 4.18
N GLU A 188 27.40 5.28 3.80
CA GLU A 188 27.48 3.92 3.23
C GLU A 188 26.44 3.69 2.12
N GLN A 189 26.93 3.58 0.88
CA GLN A 189 26.28 2.78 -0.17
C GLN A 189 26.96 1.41 -0.25
N ASP A 190 27.23 0.77 0.90
CA ASP A 190 27.96 -0.49 0.94
C ASP A 190 27.01 -1.68 1.01
N SER A 191 26.88 -2.34 -0.15
CA SER A 191 26.30 -3.67 -0.38
C SER A 191 24.88 -3.93 0.15
N MET A 192 23.94 -4.18 -0.77
CA MET A 192 22.59 -4.65 -0.43
C MET A 192 22.67 -5.89 0.47
N PRO A 193 21.96 -5.93 1.63
CA PRO A 193 21.98 -7.08 2.54
C PRO A 193 21.18 -8.24 1.95
N TRP A 194 21.73 -8.95 0.97
CA TRP A 194 21.04 -9.96 0.18
C TRP A 194 20.42 -11.08 1.02
N GLY A 195 21.04 -11.46 2.14
CA GLY A 195 20.47 -12.44 3.07
C GLY A 195 19.12 -11.99 3.63
N LEU A 196 19.00 -10.72 4.03
CA LEU A 196 17.76 -10.13 4.53
C LEU A 196 16.72 -10.01 3.40
N VAL A 197 17.14 -9.56 2.21
CA VAL A 197 16.26 -9.44 1.04
C VAL A 197 15.65 -10.80 0.69
N VAL A 198 16.48 -11.84 0.56
CA VAL A 198 16.02 -13.20 0.22
C VAL A 198 15.12 -13.75 1.33
N GLY A 199 15.53 -13.63 2.60
CA GLY A 199 14.74 -14.09 3.74
C GLY A 199 13.35 -13.44 3.81
N CYS A 200 13.29 -12.11 3.72
CA CYS A 200 12.02 -11.38 3.71
C CYS A 200 11.18 -11.67 2.47
N THR A 201 11.80 -11.91 1.30
CA THR A 201 11.07 -12.30 0.08
C THR A 201 10.38 -13.65 0.25
N ILE A 202 11.07 -14.63 0.83
CA ILE A 202 10.50 -15.95 1.12
C ILE A 202 9.34 -15.82 2.10
N LEU A 203 9.52 -15.05 3.18
CA LEU A 203 8.48 -14.81 4.18
C LEU A 203 7.29 -14.04 3.59
N PHE A 204 7.55 -13.06 2.72
CA PHE A 204 6.52 -12.31 2.01
C PHE A 204 5.67 -13.23 1.12
N GLY A 205 6.30 -14.11 0.35
CA GLY A 205 5.60 -15.10 -0.48
C GLY A 205 4.84 -16.15 0.36
N GLY A 206 5.45 -16.64 1.44
CA GLY A 206 4.81 -17.59 2.36
C GLY A 206 3.58 -17.00 3.07
N LEU A 207 3.68 -15.75 3.53
CA LEU A 207 2.55 -15.05 4.15
C LEU A 207 1.46 -14.70 3.13
N ALA A 208 1.82 -14.33 1.90
CA ALA A 208 0.88 -14.15 0.80
C ALA A 208 0.07 -15.42 0.55
N TRP A 209 0.74 -16.58 0.48
CA TRP A 209 0.09 -17.86 0.32
C TRP A 209 -0.81 -18.20 1.51
N HIS A 210 -0.36 -17.97 2.74
CA HIS A 210 -1.18 -18.17 3.93
C HIS A 210 -2.45 -17.30 3.93
N LEU A 211 -2.31 -16.01 3.65
CA LEU A 211 -3.42 -15.05 3.53
C LEU A 211 -4.42 -15.49 2.46
N TYR A 212 -3.94 -15.93 1.30
CA TYR A 212 -4.79 -16.45 0.24
C TYR A 212 -5.58 -17.69 0.68
N GLN A 213 -4.94 -18.64 1.37
CA GLN A 213 -5.62 -19.87 1.81
C GLN A 213 -6.73 -19.61 2.82
N ILE A 214 -6.45 -18.78 3.84
CA ILE A 214 -7.42 -18.52 4.92
C ILE A 214 -8.61 -17.67 4.47
N THR A 215 -8.44 -16.87 3.41
CA THR A 215 -9.52 -16.04 2.84
C THR A 215 -10.33 -16.81 1.81
N ARG A 216 -9.69 -17.69 1.04
CA ARG A 216 -10.38 -18.61 0.12
C ARG A 216 -11.30 -19.58 0.86
N SER A 217 -10.87 -20.14 1.99
CA SER A 217 -11.71 -21.03 2.81
C SER A 217 -12.96 -20.37 3.39
N SER A 218 -12.97 -19.04 3.47
CA SER A 218 -14.08 -18.24 4.00
C SER A 218 -15.00 -17.67 2.92
N SER A 219 -14.75 -17.99 1.64
CA SER A 219 -15.55 -17.50 0.50
C SER A 219 -16.86 -18.30 0.37
N PRO A 220 -18.02 -17.66 0.08
CA PRO A 220 -19.31 -18.35 -0.02
C PRO A 220 -19.34 -19.52 -1.01
N GLU A 221 -18.62 -19.44 -2.12
CA GLU A 221 -18.49 -20.53 -3.11
C GLU A 221 -17.83 -21.79 -2.51
N ALA A 222 -16.94 -21.66 -1.53
CA ALA A 222 -16.31 -22.80 -0.86
C ALA A 222 -17.26 -23.47 0.15
N ILE A 223 -18.18 -22.71 0.74
CA ILE A 223 -19.18 -23.19 1.71
C ILE A 223 -20.28 -23.98 0.99
N GLU A 224 -20.72 -23.55 -0.19
CA GLU A 224 -21.70 -24.31 -0.98
C GLU A 224 -21.15 -25.69 -1.41
N THR A 225 -19.89 -25.78 -1.86
CA THR A 225 -19.30 -27.06 -2.26
C THR A 225 -19.18 -28.09 -1.13
N GLN A 226 -19.02 -27.66 0.13
CA GLN A 226 -18.97 -28.58 1.27
C GLN A 226 -20.36 -29.06 1.71
N SER A 227 -21.42 -28.31 1.43
CA SER A 227 -22.79 -28.68 1.80
C SER A 227 -23.46 -29.72 0.88
N PHE A 228 -22.84 -30.03 -0.24
CA PHE A 228 -23.31 -31.06 -1.18
C PHE A 228 -22.53 -32.38 -1.09
N GLU A 229 -21.50 -32.45 -0.24
CA GLU A 229 -20.68 -33.65 -0.02
C GLU A 229 -20.96 -34.37 1.32
N GLU A 230 -21.89 -33.86 2.14
CA GLU A 230 -22.46 -34.53 3.32
C GLU A 230 -23.89 -35.04 3.05
#